data_AF-A0A0M2NI90-F1
#
_entry.id   AF-A0A0M2NI90-F1
#
_cell.length_a   1.000
_cell.length_b   1.000
_cell.length_c   1.000
_cell.angle_alpha   90.00
_cell.angle_beta   90.00
_cell.angle_gamma   90.00
#
_symmetry.space_group_name_H-M   'P 1'
#
loop_
_entity.id
_entity.type
_entity.pdbx_description
1 polymer ?
#
loop_
_entity_poly.entity_id
_entity_poly.type
_entity_poly.pdbx_seq_one_letter_code
_entity_poly.pdbx_strand_id
1 'polypeptide(L)'
;MKQDTQSNHTRALLGAIPQDCPSAAPLFRLVNDLADRLGDKIPLLWEYISGVLESSGAASAFDAESYGYEAGSRLLDISRTIMQTPAHAYGAAPDTELLSSDFDDIRDAETRSCLCFAELSDAYFFDAYDKYLKDRQSHLAFCTDVPQINKAGKQLGGLLGEPAIAELYGKLRDLFFPCPALEAFRHGYSAFLLRVLTRMDADTGKQIWQLWCEYL
;
A
#
# COMPACT_ATOMS: atom_id res chain seq x y z
N MET A 1 29.01 -17.41 -25.68
CA MET A 1 28.82 -16.62 -24.44
C MET A 1 28.09 -15.31 -24.76
N LYS A 2 26.76 -15.33 -24.85
CA LYS A 2 25.88 -14.13 -24.92
C LYS A 2 24.47 -14.53 -24.45
N GLN A 3 24.32 -14.96 -23.19
CA GLN A 3 23.02 -15.36 -22.65
C GLN A 3 22.71 -14.89 -21.22
N ASP A 4 23.60 -14.15 -20.54
CA ASP A 4 23.42 -13.83 -19.11
C ASP A 4 22.78 -12.47 -18.80
N THR A 5 22.72 -11.52 -19.73
CA THR A 5 22.24 -10.16 -19.40
C THR A 5 20.71 -10.03 -19.46
N GLN A 6 20.05 -10.76 -20.38
CA GLN A 6 18.59 -10.73 -20.52
C GLN A 6 17.89 -11.50 -19.39
N SER A 7 18.58 -12.47 -18.78
CA SER A 7 18.07 -13.28 -17.65
C SER A 7 17.95 -12.46 -16.36
N ASN A 8 18.81 -11.46 -16.14
CA ASN A 8 18.88 -10.73 -14.88
C ASN A 8 17.74 -9.73 -14.67
N HIS A 9 17.31 -9.01 -15.72
CA HIS A 9 16.24 -8.02 -15.58
C HIS A 9 14.88 -8.67 -15.34
N THR A 10 14.52 -9.68 -16.14
CA THR A 10 13.25 -10.40 -15.99
C THR A 10 13.16 -11.13 -14.66
N ARG A 11 14.25 -11.77 -14.19
CA ARG A 11 14.27 -12.39 -12.85
C ARG A 11 14.18 -11.37 -11.72
N ALA A 12 14.79 -10.20 -11.86
CA ALA A 12 14.65 -9.13 -10.88
C ALA A 12 13.20 -8.62 -10.79
N LEU A 13 12.48 -8.55 -11.93
CA LEU A 13 11.08 -8.11 -11.97
C LEU A 13 10.10 -9.17 -11.47
N LEU A 14 10.27 -10.43 -11.88
CA LEU A 14 9.35 -11.52 -11.55
C LEU A 14 9.65 -12.17 -10.19
N GLY A 15 10.80 -11.86 -9.61
CA GLY A 15 11.30 -12.48 -8.39
C GLY A 15 11.82 -13.90 -8.60
N ALA A 16 12.41 -14.43 -7.54
CA ALA A 16 12.76 -15.84 -7.41
C ALA A 16 11.96 -16.43 -6.25
N ILE A 17 11.66 -17.73 -6.31
CA ILE A 17 11.05 -18.43 -5.17
C ILE A 17 12.03 -18.31 -3.99
N PRO A 18 11.64 -17.68 -2.86
CA PRO A 18 12.50 -17.60 -1.70
C PRO A 18 12.87 -19.00 -1.22
N GLN A 19 14.13 -19.22 -0.84
CA GLN A 19 14.56 -20.51 -0.28
C GLN A 19 13.84 -20.80 1.06
N ASP A 20 13.44 -19.75 1.78
CA ASP A 20 12.73 -19.82 3.07
C ASP A 20 11.28 -19.34 2.96
N CYS A 21 10.50 -19.94 2.05
CA CYS A 21 9.07 -19.64 1.99
C CYS A 21 8.38 -20.07 3.29
N PRO A 22 7.63 -19.19 3.98
CA PRO A 22 6.90 -19.54 5.19
C PRO A 22 6.01 -20.76 4.95
N SER A 23 6.13 -21.78 5.79
CA SER A 23 5.27 -22.96 5.75
C SER A 23 4.29 -22.96 6.92
N ALA A 24 3.13 -23.56 6.72
CA ALA A 24 2.11 -23.65 7.75
C ALA A 24 2.48 -24.62 8.89
N ALA A 25 3.36 -25.60 8.63
CA ALA A 25 3.65 -26.67 9.59
C ALA A 25 4.26 -26.17 10.92
N PRO A 26 5.27 -25.28 10.94
CA PRO A 26 5.76 -24.68 12.18
C PRO A 26 4.70 -23.92 12.98
N LEU A 27 3.78 -23.23 12.31
CA LEU A 27 2.66 -22.55 12.97
C LEU A 27 1.76 -23.56 13.67
N PHE A 28 1.29 -24.59 12.95
CA PHE A 28 0.36 -25.55 13.54
C PHE A 28 0.98 -26.46 14.61
N ARG A 29 2.30 -26.70 14.56
CA ARG A 29 3.02 -27.33 15.68
C ARG A 29 3.00 -26.44 16.92
N LEU A 30 3.33 -25.16 16.78
CA LEU A 30 3.24 -24.20 17.89
C LEU A 30 1.82 -24.14 18.46
N VAL A 31 0.80 -24.10 17.60
CA VAL A 31 -0.61 -24.11 18.03
C VAL A 31 -0.94 -25.35 18.86
N ASN A 32 -0.49 -26.55 18.46
CA ASN A 32 -0.67 -27.77 19.24
C ASN A 32 0.06 -27.71 20.59
N ASP A 33 1.30 -27.24 20.62
CA ASP A 33 2.07 -27.11 21.86
C ASP A 33 1.41 -26.13 22.84
N LEU A 34 0.83 -25.03 22.34
CA LEU A 34 0.08 -24.08 23.15
C LEU A 34 -1.27 -24.65 23.61
N ALA A 35 -1.95 -25.41 22.76
CA ALA A 35 -3.19 -26.11 23.10
C ALA A 35 -2.99 -27.08 24.27
N ASP A 36 -1.94 -27.91 24.22
CA ASP A 36 -1.61 -28.87 25.28
C ASP A 36 -1.33 -28.17 26.62
N ARG A 37 -0.69 -27.01 26.59
CA ARG A 37 -0.41 -26.18 27.78
C ARG A 37 -1.66 -25.51 28.36
N LEU A 38 -2.68 -25.25 27.54
CA LEU A 38 -3.90 -24.58 27.97
C LEU A 38 -4.95 -25.54 28.53
N GLY A 39 -4.95 -26.80 28.12
CA GLY A 39 -5.96 -27.79 28.49
C GLY A 39 -7.37 -27.26 28.22
N ASP A 40 -8.19 -27.18 29.26
CA ASP A 40 -9.59 -26.75 29.21
C ASP A 40 -9.78 -25.31 28.69
N LYS A 41 -8.71 -24.50 28.73
CA LYS A 41 -8.72 -23.09 28.27
C LYS A 41 -8.45 -22.94 26.77
N ILE A 42 -8.32 -24.04 26.03
CA ILE A 42 -8.10 -24.04 24.57
C ILE A 42 -9.11 -23.22 23.75
N PRO A 43 -10.40 -23.05 24.13
CA PRO A 43 -11.32 -22.21 23.34
C PRO A 43 -10.85 -20.76 23.20
N LEU A 44 -10.10 -20.25 24.19
CA LEU A 44 -9.54 -18.90 24.15
C LEU A 44 -8.46 -18.76 23.05
N LEU A 45 -7.68 -19.81 22.82
CA LEU A 45 -6.69 -19.85 21.74
C LEU A 45 -7.37 -19.87 20.36
N TRP A 46 -8.45 -20.64 20.23
CA TRP A 46 -9.25 -20.67 18.99
C TRP A 46 -9.88 -19.34 18.68
N GLU A 47 -10.48 -18.68 19.67
CA GLU A 47 -11.05 -17.35 19.53
C GLU A 47 -9.99 -16.34 19.07
N TYR A 48 -8.81 -16.34 19.69
CA TYR A 48 -7.72 -15.45 19.31
C TYR A 48 -7.22 -15.69 17.87
N ILE A 49 -6.95 -16.96 17.52
CA ILE A 49 -6.46 -17.31 16.18
C ILE A 49 -7.50 -16.97 15.12
N SER A 50 -8.76 -17.36 15.32
CA SER A 50 -9.85 -17.06 14.37
C SER A 50 -10.01 -15.56 14.18
N GLY A 51 -10.00 -14.77 15.25
CA GLY A 51 -10.11 -13.32 15.14
C GLY A 51 -8.93 -12.67 14.39
N VAL A 52 -7.70 -13.17 14.59
CA VAL A 52 -6.52 -12.70 13.82
C VAL A 52 -6.67 -13.05 12.34
N LEU A 53 -7.15 -14.25 12.00
CA LEU A 53 -7.37 -14.68 10.62
C LEU A 53 -8.53 -13.92 9.94
N GLU A 54 -9.62 -13.65 10.65
CA GLU A 54 -10.72 -12.84 10.16
C GLU A 54 -10.27 -11.40 9.88
N SER A 55 -9.44 -10.83 10.77
CA SER A 55 -8.81 -9.52 10.56
C SER A 55 -7.95 -9.51 9.30
N SER A 56 -7.23 -10.62 9.01
CA SER A 56 -6.41 -10.75 7.82
C SER A 56 -7.25 -10.78 6.55
N GLY A 57 -8.38 -11.50 6.58
CA GLY A 57 -9.33 -11.55 5.46
C GLY A 57 -9.94 -10.19 5.13
N ALA A 58 -10.20 -9.35 6.14
CA ALA A 58 -10.73 -8.00 5.96
C ALA A 58 -9.68 -6.97 5.49
N ALA A 59 -8.39 -7.24 5.67
CA ALA A 59 -7.27 -6.39 5.28
C ALA A 59 -6.55 -6.94 4.04
N SER A 60 -7.27 -7.01 2.91
CA SER A 60 -6.72 -7.51 1.64
C SER A 60 -5.62 -6.60 1.06
N ALA A 61 -4.50 -7.20 0.64
CA ALA A 61 -3.45 -6.49 -0.08
C ALA A 61 -3.96 -5.97 -1.45
N PHE A 62 -4.81 -6.74 -2.13
CA PHE A 62 -5.42 -6.31 -3.40
C PHE A 62 -6.27 -5.05 -3.23
N ASP A 63 -7.01 -4.97 -2.13
CA ASP A 63 -7.80 -3.78 -1.79
C ASP A 63 -6.89 -2.57 -1.56
N ALA A 64 -5.83 -2.75 -0.77
CA ALA A 64 -4.85 -1.70 -0.52
C ALA A 64 -4.22 -1.18 -1.81
N GLU A 65 -3.80 -2.10 -2.69
CA GLU A 65 -3.24 -1.78 -4.01
C GLU A 65 -4.24 -1.04 -4.89
N SER A 66 -5.48 -1.52 -4.97
CA SER A 66 -6.54 -0.87 -5.75
C SER A 66 -6.79 0.57 -5.27
N TYR A 67 -6.82 0.77 -3.94
CA TYR A 67 -6.95 2.12 -3.35
C TYR A 67 -5.76 3.02 -3.69
N GLY A 68 -4.54 2.49 -3.68
CA GLY A 68 -3.35 3.24 -4.09
C GLY A 68 -3.42 3.68 -5.55
N TYR A 69 -3.87 2.78 -6.44
CA TYR A 69 -4.06 3.09 -7.86
C TYR A 69 -5.13 4.16 -8.08
N GLU A 70 -6.27 4.05 -7.38
CA GLU A 70 -7.34 5.06 -7.40
C GLU A 70 -6.87 6.41 -6.85
N ALA A 71 -6.04 6.42 -5.80
CA ALA A 71 -5.47 7.66 -5.27
C ALA A 71 -4.62 8.38 -6.33
N GLY A 72 -3.77 7.65 -7.06
CA GLY A 72 -3.06 8.20 -8.21
C GLY A 72 -4.02 8.75 -9.28
N SER A 73 -5.10 8.04 -9.57
CA SER A 73 -6.13 8.55 -10.50
C SER A 73 -6.77 9.85 -10.05
N ARG A 74 -7.11 9.95 -8.76
CA ARG A 74 -7.71 11.17 -8.19
C ARG A 74 -6.74 12.34 -8.24
N LEU A 75 -5.45 12.11 -7.96
CA LEU A 75 -4.46 13.18 -8.10
C LEU A 75 -4.39 13.68 -9.54
N LEU A 76 -4.40 12.79 -10.54
CA LEU A 76 -4.38 13.23 -11.94
C LEU A 76 -5.61 14.08 -12.30
N ASP A 77 -6.79 13.75 -11.78
CA ASP A 77 -7.99 14.57 -11.96
C ASP A 77 -7.89 15.93 -11.27
N ILE A 78 -7.28 15.98 -10.08
CA ILE A 78 -6.95 17.23 -9.39
C ILE A 78 -5.98 18.07 -10.25
N SER A 79 -4.90 17.47 -10.74
CA SER A 79 -3.92 18.14 -11.60
C SER A 79 -4.53 18.69 -12.88
N ARG A 80 -5.44 17.94 -13.53
CA ARG A 80 -6.22 18.45 -14.68
C ARG A 80 -7.06 19.66 -14.30
N THR A 81 -7.71 19.61 -13.14
CA THR A 81 -8.54 20.71 -12.65
C THR A 81 -7.69 21.96 -12.40
N ILE A 82 -6.52 21.81 -11.78
CA ILE A 82 -5.56 22.90 -11.56
C ILE A 82 -5.12 23.51 -12.90
N MET A 83 -4.72 22.68 -13.87
CA MET A 83 -4.22 23.15 -15.18
C MET A 83 -5.30 23.75 -16.10
N GLN A 84 -6.58 23.49 -15.83
CA GLN A 84 -7.70 23.99 -16.63
C GLN A 84 -8.42 25.18 -16.00
N THR A 85 -8.22 25.42 -14.71
CA THR A 85 -8.89 26.48 -13.97
C THR A 85 -8.00 27.72 -13.97
N PRO A 86 -8.49 28.89 -14.43
CA PRO A 86 -7.73 30.13 -14.37
C PRO A 86 -7.34 30.45 -12.91
N ALA A 87 -6.08 30.81 -12.67
CA ALA A 87 -5.51 31.11 -11.34
C ALA A 87 -6.45 31.94 -10.44
N HIS A 88 -7.10 32.94 -11.01
CA HIS A 88 -8.01 33.87 -10.33
C HIS A 88 -9.30 33.24 -9.77
N ALA A 89 -9.64 32.00 -10.13
CA ALA A 89 -10.86 31.32 -9.69
C ALA A 89 -10.68 30.54 -8.36
N TYR A 90 -9.44 30.30 -7.91
CA TYR A 90 -9.17 29.52 -6.70
C TYR A 90 -9.23 30.30 -5.39
N GLY A 91 -9.43 31.61 -5.44
CA GLY A 91 -9.58 32.43 -4.22
C GLY A 91 -8.42 32.25 -3.24
N ALA A 92 -7.26 32.85 -3.55
CA ALA A 92 -6.14 32.99 -2.62
C ALA A 92 -5.57 31.67 -2.03
N ALA A 93 -5.54 30.57 -2.80
CA ALA A 93 -4.67 29.43 -2.51
C ALA A 93 -3.31 29.66 -3.20
N PRO A 94 -2.26 30.12 -2.48
CA PRO A 94 -1.01 30.59 -3.08
C PRO A 94 -0.23 29.47 -3.81
N ASP A 95 -0.34 28.22 -3.35
CA ASP A 95 0.45 27.11 -3.89
C ASP A 95 -0.10 26.57 -5.22
N THR A 96 -1.41 26.76 -5.51
CA THR A 96 -2.02 26.29 -6.76
C THR A 96 -1.78 27.25 -7.94
N GLU A 97 -1.59 28.54 -7.67
CA GLU A 97 -1.29 29.53 -8.73
C GLU A 97 0.14 29.33 -9.27
N LEU A 98 1.11 29.06 -8.39
CA LEU A 98 2.51 28.81 -8.77
C LEU A 98 2.63 27.58 -9.70
N LEU A 99 1.99 26.47 -9.33
CA LEU A 99 2.02 25.23 -10.12
C LEU A 99 1.36 25.37 -11.50
N SER A 100 0.42 26.31 -11.66
CA SER A 100 -0.31 26.49 -12.92
C SER A 100 0.50 27.18 -14.02
N SER A 101 1.48 28.03 -13.66
CA SER A 101 2.30 28.76 -14.63
C SER A 101 3.63 28.09 -14.97
N ASP A 102 4.08 27.13 -14.16
CA ASP A 102 5.39 26.48 -14.33
C ASP A 102 5.52 25.70 -15.65
N PHE A 103 4.39 25.34 -16.29
CA PHE A 103 4.36 24.54 -17.52
C PHE A 103 3.65 25.25 -18.68
N ASP A 104 3.54 26.59 -18.66
CA ASP A 104 2.84 27.36 -19.69
C ASP A 104 3.46 27.24 -21.09
N ASP A 105 4.74 26.89 -21.19
CA ASP A 105 5.45 26.65 -22.44
C ASP A 105 5.10 25.30 -23.09
N ILE A 106 4.51 24.37 -22.32
CA ILE A 106 3.96 23.11 -22.84
C ILE A 106 2.58 23.36 -23.44
N ARG A 107 2.45 23.05 -24.73
CA ARG A 107 1.21 23.24 -25.49
C ARG A 107 0.12 22.21 -25.15
N ASP A 108 0.50 20.94 -24.96
CA ASP A 108 -0.46 19.87 -24.69
C ASP A 108 -0.98 19.93 -23.23
N ALA A 109 -2.29 20.18 -23.08
CA ALA A 109 -2.91 20.39 -21.77
C ALA A 109 -2.83 19.14 -20.86
N GLU A 110 -2.84 17.96 -21.45
CA GLU A 110 -2.74 16.71 -20.70
C GLU A 110 -1.30 16.45 -20.24
N THR A 111 -0.29 16.81 -21.05
CA THR A 111 1.12 16.80 -20.66
C THR A 111 1.37 17.74 -19.47
N ARG A 112 0.82 18.96 -19.49
CA ARG A 112 0.86 19.87 -18.32
C ARG A 112 0.23 19.24 -17.07
N SER A 113 -0.91 18.59 -17.24
CA SER A 113 -1.61 17.90 -16.14
C SER A 113 -0.77 16.74 -15.58
N CYS A 114 -0.07 16.00 -16.45
CA CYS A 114 0.84 14.93 -16.04
C CYS A 114 2.10 15.44 -15.32
N LEU A 115 2.64 16.61 -15.72
CA LEU A 115 3.77 17.25 -15.04
C LEU A 115 3.36 17.78 -13.66
N CYS A 116 2.20 18.45 -13.57
CA CYS A 116 1.61 18.84 -12.29
C CYS A 116 1.35 17.64 -11.37
N PHE A 117 0.87 16.52 -11.94
CA PHE A 117 0.71 15.27 -11.18
C PHE A 117 2.04 14.78 -10.61
N ALA A 118 3.13 14.82 -11.39
CA ALA A 118 4.44 14.37 -10.94
C ALA A 118 4.96 15.25 -9.79
N GLU A 119 4.82 16.57 -9.92
CA GLU A 119 5.22 17.54 -8.90
C GLU A 119 4.49 17.35 -7.56
N LEU A 120 3.19 17.07 -7.63
CA LEU A 120 2.35 16.87 -6.44
C LEU A 120 2.43 15.45 -5.86
N SER A 121 3.06 14.50 -6.56
CA SER A 121 2.89 13.07 -6.30
C SER A 121 3.39 12.65 -4.93
N ASP A 122 4.55 13.13 -4.52
CA ASP A 122 5.19 12.74 -3.26
C ASP A 122 4.41 13.26 -2.05
N ALA A 123 3.97 14.52 -2.09
CA ALA A 123 3.18 15.12 -1.01
C ALA A 123 1.81 14.45 -0.89
N TYR A 124 1.11 14.26 -2.02
CA TYR A 124 -0.23 13.66 -2.03
C TYR A 124 -0.24 12.20 -1.58
N PHE A 125 0.83 11.45 -1.81
CA PHE A 125 0.94 10.05 -1.39
C PHE A 125 0.67 9.88 0.12
N PHE A 126 1.28 10.72 0.95
CA PHE A 126 1.16 10.62 2.41
C PHE A 126 -0.26 10.92 2.88
N ASP A 127 -0.87 11.97 2.33
CA ASP A 127 -2.25 12.35 2.64
C ASP A 127 -3.25 11.27 2.20
N ALA A 128 -3.06 10.71 1.01
CA ALA A 128 -3.88 9.64 0.49
C ALA A 128 -3.77 8.36 1.33
N TYR A 129 -2.56 8.03 1.80
CA TYR A 129 -2.35 6.87 2.65
C TYR A 129 -2.94 7.05 4.05
N ASP A 130 -2.81 8.23 4.66
CA ASP A 130 -3.43 8.53 5.96
C ASP A 130 -4.97 8.42 5.89
N LYS A 131 -5.57 8.91 4.80
CA LYS A 131 -7.00 8.71 4.53
C LYS A 131 -7.36 7.23 4.41
N TYR A 132 -6.60 6.46 3.63
CA TYR A 132 -6.80 5.02 3.49
C TYR A 132 -6.74 4.31 4.85
N LEU A 133 -5.77 4.64 5.70
CA LEU A 133 -5.63 4.06 7.03
C LEU A 133 -6.86 4.34 7.90
N LYS A 134 -7.37 5.57 7.93
CA LYS A 134 -8.57 5.94 8.70
C LYS A 134 -9.81 5.18 8.23
N ASP A 135 -9.99 5.06 6.91
CA ASP A 135 -11.11 4.34 6.32
C ASP A 135 -11.03 2.84 6.67
N ARG A 136 -9.82 2.25 6.59
CA ARG A 136 -9.62 0.82 6.89
C ARG A 136 -9.69 0.48 8.35
N GLN A 137 -9.19 1.34 9.24
CA GLN A 137 -9.40 1.17 10.68
C GLN A 137 -10.89 1.15 11.04
N SER A 138 -11.67 2.04 10.42
CA SER A 138 -13.13 2.07 10.61
C SER A 138 -13.80 0.81 10.07
N HIS A 139 -13.36 0.30 8.91
CA HIS A 139 -13.88 -0.94 8.33
C HIS A 139 -13.52 -2.17 9.18
N LEU A 140 -12.27 -2.28 9.64
CA LEU A 140 -11.83 -3.38 10.51
C LEU A 140 -12.59 -3.39 11.83
N ALA A 141 -12.85 -2.22 12.43
CA ALA A 141 -13.67 -2.12 13.63
C ALA A 141 -15.14 -2.58 13.42
N PHE A 142 -15.64 -2.55 12.18
CA PHE A 142 -16.98 -3.03 11.83
C PHE A 142 -16.99 -4.55 11.57
N CYS A 143 -15.98 -5.07 10.87
CA CYS A 143 -15.92 -6.47 10.44
C CYS A 143 -15.33 -7.41 11.50
N THR A 144 -14.59 -6.89 12.47
CA THR A 144 -13.82 -7.67 13.42
C THR A 144 -13.97 -7.08 14.83
N ASP A 145 -14.27 -7.92 15.83
CA ASP A 145 -14.26 -7.52 17.24
C ASP A 145 -12.80 -7.41 17.76
N VAL A 146 -12.10 -6.38 17.30
CA VAL A 146 -10.74 -6.05 17.72
C VAL A 146 -10.61 -5.94 19.26
N PRO A 147 -11.56 -5.33 20.00
CA PRO A 147 -11.56 -5.38 21.46
C PRO A 147 -11.54 -6.80 22.05
N GLN A 148 -12.33 -7.71 21.50
CA GLN A 148 -12.38 -9.11 21.93
C GLN A 148 -11.06 -9.83 21.63
N ILE A 149 -10.48 -9.64 20.44
CA ILE A 149 -9.16 -10.21 20.08
C ILE A 149 -8.08 -9.72 21.05
N ASN A 150 -8.04 -8.41 21.33
CA ASN A 150 -7.08 -7.82 22.26
C ASN A 150 -7.26 -8.36 23.69
N LYS A 151 -8.50 -8.58 24.10
CA LYS A 151 -8.81 -9.19 25.40
C LYS A 151 -8.34 -10.64 25.46
N ALA A 152 -8.61 -11.44 24.42
CA ALA A 152 -8.17 -12.83 24.34
C ALA A 152 -6.64 -12.93 24.34
N GLY A 153 -5.96 -12.07 23.56
CA GLY A 153 -4.50 -11.99 23.54
C GLY A 153 -3.90 -11.68 24.91
N LYS A 154 -4.45 -10.71 25.65
CA LYS A 154 -4.02 -10.39 27.01
C LYS A 154 -4.24 -11.55 27.99
N GLN A 155 -5.38 -12.23 27.90
CA GLN A 155 -5.68 -13.39 28.75
C GLN A 155 -4.73 -14.55 28.45
N LEU A 156 -4.44 -14.81 27.18
CA LEU A 156 -3.46 -15.81 26.77
C LEU A 156 -2.04 -15.42 27.22
N GLY A 157 -1.66 -14.14 27.12
CA GLY A 157 -0.37 -13.63 27.61
C GLY A 157 -0.17 -13.89 29.10
N GLY A 158 -1.22 -13.71 29.91
CA GLY A 158 -1.21 -14.06 31.34
C GLY A 158 -1.10 -15.57 31.64
N LEU A 159 -1.51 -16.44 30.72
CA LEU A 159 -1.50 -17.90 30.90
C LEU A 159 -0.24 -18.57 30.33
N LEU A 160 0.25 -18.10 29.19
CA LEU A 160 1.31 -18.72 28.40
C LEU A 160 2.61 -17.91 28.37
N GLY A 161 2.55 -16.65 28.82
CA GLY A 161 3.62 -15.67 28.71
C GLY A 161 3.54 -14.87 27.41
N GLU A 162 3.81 -13.56 27.49
CA GLU A 162 3.88 -12.65 26.34
C GLU A 162 4.77 -13.15 25.18
N PRO A 163 5.95 -13.77 25.42
CA PRO A 163 6.78 -14.27 24.32
C PRO A 163 6.10 -15.34 23.46
N ALA A 164 5.30 -16.22 24.06
CA ALA A 164 4.60 -17.27 23.33
C ALA A 164 3.50 -16.70 22.41
N ILE A 165 2.81 -15.64 22.86
CA ILE A 165 1.78 -14.97 22.09
C ILE A 165 2.40 -14.12 20.98
N ALA A 166 3.53 -13.46 21.27
CA ALA A 166 4.30 -12.75 20.25
C ALA A 166 4.82 -13.69 19.15
N GLU A 167 5.29 -14.89 19.52
CA GLU A 167 5.71 -15.91 18.54
C GLU A 167 4.52 -16.40 17.69
N LEU A 168 3.39 -16.71 18.32
CA LEU A 168 2.17 -17.13 17.62
C LEU A 168 1.70 -16.05 16.62
N TYR A 169 1.59 -14.80 17.08
CA TYR A 169 1.21 -13.68 16.24
C TYR A 169 2.21 -13.46 15.10
N GLY A 170 3.51 -13.56 15.39
CA GLY A 170 4.56 -13.47 14.37
C GLY A 170 4.38 -14.49 13.25
N LYS A 171 4.17 -15.78 13.59
CA LYS A 171 3.95 -16.83 12.60
C LYS A 171 2.63 -16.66 11.81
N LEU A 172 1.56 -16.21 12.48
CA LEU A 172 0.29 -15.89 11.81
C LEU A 172 0.48 -14.74 10.82
N ARG A 173 1.17 -13.68 11.24
CA ARG A 173 1.48 -12.51 10.42
C ARG A 173 2.31 -12.91 9.20
N ASP A 174 3.41 -13.62 9.41
CA ASP A 174 4.34 -13.96 8.33
C ASP A 174 3.70 -14.88 7.28
N LEU A 175 2.72 -15.71 7.68
CA LEU A 175 2.03 -16.63 6.78
C LEU A 175 0.81 -16.00 6.08
N PHE A 176 -0.01 -15.24 6.81
CA PHE A 176 -1.31 -14.74 6.32
C PHE A 176 -1.32 -13.24 5.99
N PHE A 177 -0.28 -12.51 6.36
CA PHE A 177 -0.09 -11.09 6.08
C PHE A 177 1.27 -10.86 5.38
N PRO A 178 1.54 -11.54 4.25
CA PRO A 178 2.86 -11.50 3.61
C PRO A 178 3.23 -10.11 3.07
N CYS A 179 2.24 -9.22 2.87
CA CYS A 179 2.44 -7.87 2.40
C CYS A 179 1.69 -6.87 3.31
N PRO A 180 2.38 -5.92 3.97
CA PRO A 180 1.74 -4.84 4.70
C PRO A 180 0.87 -3.98 3.77
N ALA A 181 -0.25 -3.45 4.30
CA ALA A 181 -1.15 -2.60 3.53
C ALA A 181 -0.45 -1.35 2.95
N LEU A 182 0.57 -0.80 3.64
CA LEU A 182 1.40 0.28 3.10
C LEU A 182 2.11 -0.10 1.80
N GLU A 183 2.75 -1.26 1.78
CA GLU A 183 3.52 -1.71 0.62
C GLU A 183 2.60 -2.02 -0.57
N ALA A 184 1.46 -2.65 -0.31
CA ALA A 184 0.45 -2.88 -1.35
C ALA A 184 -0.14 -1.57 -1.88
N PHE A 185 -0.50 -0.62 -1.01
CA PHE A 185 -0.97 0.71 -1.40
C PHE A 185 0.09 1.45 -2.24
N ARG A 186 1.34 1.44 -1.77
CA ARG A 186 2.48 2.04 -2.49
C ARG A 186 2.67 1.41 -3.85
N HIS A 187 2.53 0.09 -3.97
CA HIS A 187 2.62 -0.61 -5.24
C HIS A 187 1.57 -0.09 -6.23
N GLY A 188 0.30 -0.03 -5.82
CA GLY A 188 -0.79 0.47 -6.67
C GLY A 188 -0.60 1.94 -7.07
N TYR A 189 -0.20 2.80 -6.13
CA TYR A 189 0.10 4.20 -6.40
C TYR A 189 1.26 4.35 -7.39
N SER A 190 2.34 3.59 -7.18
CA SER A 190 3.52 3.60 -8.05
C SER A 190 3.20 3.07 -9.45
N ALA A 191 2.31 2.08 -9.57
CA ALA A 191 1.84 1.58 -10.86
C ALA A 191 1.11 2.67 -11.65
N PHE A 192 0.27 3.47 -10.98
CA PHE A 192 -0.38 4.61 -11.62
C PHE A 192 0.63 5.72 -11.99
N LEU A 193 1.55 6.04 -11.08
CA LEU A 193 2.63 7.01 -11.33
C LEU A 193 3.47 6.60 -12.55
N LEU A 194 3.88 5.33 -12.64
CA LEU A 194 4.62 4.80 -13.79
C LEU A 194 3.84 4.98 -15.10
N ARG A 195 2.52 4.73 -15.07
CA ARG A 195 1.63 4.93 -16.24
C ARG A 195 1.63 6.39 -16.70
N VAL A 196 1.62 7.34 -15.76
CA VAL A 196 1.69 8.78 -16.08
C VAL A 196 3.08 9.14 -16.61
N LEU A 197 4.15 8.74 -15.92
CA LEU A 197 5.52 9.07 -16.27
C LEU A 197 5.95 8.55 -17.65
N THR A 198 5.43 7.39 -18.07
CA THR A 198 5.76 6.77 -19.36
C THR A 198 4.90 7.24 -20.52
N ARG A 199 3.91 8.09 -20.27
CA ARG A 199 3.13 8.75 -21.32
C ARG A 199 4.06 9.58 -22.20
N MET A 200 3.83 9.52 -23.51
CA MET A 200 4.57 10.32 -24.50
C MET A 200 3.81 11.60 -24.80
N ASP A 201 4.50 12.73 -24.73
CA ASP A 201 4.03 13.99 -25.30
C ASP A 201 4.19 13.95 -26.82
N ALA A 202 3.12 14.31 -27.53
CA ALA A 202 3.08 14.18 -28.99
C ALA A 202 3.91 15.23 -29.71
N ASP A 203 4.13 16.39 -29.08
CA ASP A 203 4.80 17.53 -29.69
C ASP A 203 6.32 17.41 -29.62
N THR A 204 6.84 16.96 -28.48
CA THR A 204 8.28 16.80 -28.22
C THR A 204 8.79 15.39 -28.50
N GLY A 205 7.89 14.39 -28.52
CA GLY A 205 8.26 12.97 -28.60
C GLY A 205 8.95 12.43 -27.34
N LYS A 206 8.95 13.21 -26.25
CA LYS A 206 9.53 12.84 -24.95
C LYS A 206 8.46 12.23 -24.04
N GLN A 207 8.89 11.37 -23.12
CA GLN A 207 8.04 10.90 -22.04
C GLN A 207 7.94 11.94 -20.91
N ILE A 208 6.86 11.90 -20.13
CA ILE A 208 6.63 12.84 -19.02
C ILE A 208 7.80 12.86 -18.03
N TRP A 209 8.40 11.71 -17.69
CA TRP A 209 9.57 11.72 -16.80
C TRP A 209 10.78 12.47 -17.38
N GLN A 210 10.97 12.43 -18.71
CA GLN A 210 12.06 13.15 -19.37
C GLN A 210 11.80 14.65 -19.34
N LEU A 211 10.55 15.05 -19.60
CA LEU A 211 10.13 16.44 -19.50
C LEU A 211 10.27 16.94 -18.06
N TRP A 212 9.81 16.17 -17.07
CA TRP A 212 9.89 16.58 -15.67
C TRP A 212 11.34 16.79 -15.20
N CYS A 213 12.29 15.95 -15.63
CA CYS A 213 13.71 16.18 -15.37
C CYS A 213 14.27 17.49 -15.93
N GLU A 214 13.62 18.10 -16.92
CA GLU A 214 14.02 19.40 -17.48
C GLU A 214 13.49 20.59 -16.65
N TYR A 215 12.51 20.35 -15.77
CA TYR A 215 11.92 21.35 -14.86
C TYR A 215 12.42 21.26 -13.41
N LEU A 216 13.11 20.18 -13.03
CA LEU A 216 13.79 20.02 -11.72
C LEU A 216 15.12 20.78 -11.67
#